data_AF-A0A1E5GCL3-F1
#
_entry.id   AF-A0A1E5GCL3-F1
#
_cell.length_a   1.000
_cell.length_b   1.000
_cell.length_c   1.000
_cell.angle_alpha   90.00
_cell.angle_beta   90.00
_cell.angle_gamma   90.00
#
_symmetry.space_group_name_H-M   'P 1'
#
loop_
_entity.id
_entity.type
_entity.pdbx_description
1 polymer ?
#
loop_
_entity_poly.entity_id
_entity_poly.type
_entity_poly.pdbx_seq_one_letter_code
_entity_poly.pdbx_strand_id
1 'polypeptide(L)'
;MMEIKKLETKNNQPIKMVSHQEIYSLHDMLEQLNSWQAALKLLNDFFSDKKRPVNKKKIASDYYACSKIFSAFQSDFLQTIPKMENQIEELRRKEKI
;
A
#
# COMPACT_ATOMS: atom_id res chain seq x y z
N MET A 1 -35.80 -29.96 0.84
CA MET A 1 -34.40 -29.49 0.91
C MET A 1 -34.14 -28.67 -0.35
N MET A 2 -33.85 -27.38 -0.22
CA MET A 2 -33.37 -26.59 -1.37
C MET A 2 -31.89 -26.89 -1.57
N GLU A 3 -31.52 -27.41 -2.73
CA GLU A 3 -30.13 -27.52 -3.13
C GLU A 3 -29.56 -26.10 -3.31
N ILE A 4 -28.63 -25.70 -2.44
CA ILE A 4 -27.81 -24.52 -2.66
C ILE A 4 -26.90 -24.85 -3.83
N LYS A 5 -27.23 -24.32 -5.01
CA LYS A 5 -26.43 -24.50 -6.23
C LYS A 5 -25.09 -23.80 -6.01
N LYS A 6 -24.01 -24.57 -5.79
CA LYS A 6 -22.65 -24.03 -5.65
C LYS A 6 -22.32 -23.17 -6.85
N LEU A 7 -22.00 -21.90 -6.60
CA LEU A 7 -21.59 -20.97 -7.65
C LEU A 7 -20.09 -21.16 -7.89
N GLU A 8 -19.77 -21.73 -9.05
CA GLU A 8 -18.39 -21.98 -9.47
C GLU A 8 -18.04 -21.14 -10.71
N THR A 9 -16.76 -20.84 -10.90
CA THR A 9 -16.28 -20.23 -12.14
C THR A 9 -16.40 -21.19 -13.33
N LYS A 10 -16.18 -20.70 -14.55
CA LYS A 10 -16.15 -21.55 -15.77
C LYS A 10 -15.14 -22.69 -15.71
N ASN A 11 -14.15 -22.60 -14.81
CA ASN A 11 -13.12 -23.61 -14.59
C ASN A 11 -13.35 -24.40 -13.28
N ASN A 12 -14.59 -24.45 -12.78
CA ASN A 12 -14.98 -25.17 -11.56
C ASN A 12 -14.21 -24.72 -10.29
N GLN A 13 -13.85 -23.44 -10.23
CA GLN A 13 -13.22 -22.88 -9.03
C GLN A 13 -14.28 -22.26 -8.12
N PRO A 14 -14.13 -22.41 -6.80
CA PRO A 14 -15.06 -21.85 -5.83
C PRO A 14 -15.02 -20.31 -5.84
N ILE A 15 -16.18 -19.67 -5.80
CA ILE A 15 -16.29 -18.22 -5.72
C ILE A 15 -16.26 -17.78 -4.26
N LYS A 16 -15.38 -16.83 -3.92
CA LYS A 16 -15.28 -16.26 -2.57
C LYS A 16 -16.35 -15.19 -2.37
N MET A 17 -16.95 -15.16 -1.19
CA MET A 17 -17.82 -14.07 -0.79
C MET A 17 -16.99 -12.84 -0.41
N VAL A 18 -17.13 -11.75 -1.16
CA VAL A 18 -16.49 -10.45 -0.85
C VAL A 18 -17.59 -9.40 -0.66
N SER A 19 -17.56 -8.68 0.45
CA SER A 19 -18.51 -7.61 0.76
C SER A 19 -18.07 -6.29 0.13
N HIS A 20 -19.02 -5.37 -0.05
CA HIS A 20 -18.71 -4.02 -0.51
C HIS A 20 -17.73 -3.30 0.45
N GLN A 21 -17.88 -3.51 1.75
CA GLN A 21 -17.00 -2.91 2.77
C GLN A 21 -15.56 -3.37 2.62
N GLU A 22 -15.33 -4.62 2.22
CA GLU A 22 -13.99 -5.13 1.98
C GLU A 22 -13.35 -4.51 0.74
N ILE A 23 -14.14 -4.28 -0.31
CA ILE A 23 -13.67 -3.58 -1.50
C ILE A 23 -13.26 -2.14 -1.14
N TYR A 24 -14.06 -1.44 -0.33
CA TYR A 24 -13.70 -0.11 0.17
C TYR A 24 -12.44 -0.15 1.04
N SER A 25 -12.33 -1.09 1.96
CA SER A 25 -11.12 -1.24 2.79
C SER A 25 -9.86 -1.47 1.95
N LEU A 26 -9.94 -2.28 0.89
CA LEU A 26 -8.84 -2.47 -0.07
C LEU A 26 -8.50 -1.18 -0.81
N HIS A 27 -9.53 -0.40 -1.19
CA HIS A 27 -9.35 0.88 -1.86
C HIS A 27 -8.68 1.92 -0.96
N ASP A 28 -9.11 2.04 0.30
CA ASP A 28 -8.52 2.96 1.27
C ASP A 28 -7.03 2.65 1.50
N MET A 29 -6.68 1.36 1.60
CA MET A 29 -5.29 0.93 1.69
C MET A 29 -4.47 1.30 0.46
N LEU A 30 -5.05 1.18 -0.74
CA LEU A 30 -4.40 1.59 -1.98
C LEU A 30 -4.20 3.11 -2.03
N GLU A 31 -5.19 3.89 -1.61
CA GLU A 31 -5.06 5.35 -1.51
C GLU A 31 -3.96 5.77 -0.53
N GLN A 32 -3.88 5.11 0.63
CA GLN A 32 -2.82 5.38 1.61
C GLN A 32 -1.43 5.14 1.00
N LEU A 33 -1.21 4.04 0.28
CA LEU A 33 0.05 3.80 -0.43
C LEU A 33 0.34 4.86 -1.50
N ASN A 34 -0.67 5.20 -2.29
CA ASN A 34 -0.54 6.20 -3.34
C ASN A 34 -0.23 7.60 -2.79
N SER A 35 -0.69 7.93 -1.59
CA SER A 35 -0.42 9.22 -0.94
C SER A 35 1.09 9.49 -0.76
N TRP A 36 1.91 8.44 -0.64
CA TRP A 36 3.36 8.55 -0.51
C TRP A 36 4.10 8.81 -1.83
N GLN A 37 3.44 8.68 -2.99
CA GLN A 37 4.09 8.75 -4.30
C GLN A 37 4.85 10.06 -4.51
N ALA A 38 4.23 11.20 -4.19
CA ALA A 38 4.85 12.51 -4.35
C ALA A 38 6.06 12.70 -3.44
N ALA A 39 5.95 12.26 -2.19
CA ALA A 39 7.04 12.35 -1.20
C ALA A 39 8.23 11.46 -1.59
N LEU A 40 7.97 10.23 -2.04
CA LEU A 40 9.02 9.32 -2.52
C LEU A 40 9.69 9.83 -3.79
N LYS A 41 8.93 10.44 -4.70
CA LYS A 41 9.50 11.11 -5.88
C LYS A 41 10.45 12.24 -5.47
N LEU A 42 10.05 13.08 -4.50
CA LEU A 42 10.91 14.14 -3.98
C LEU A 42 12.22 13.60 -3.38
N LEU A 43 12.16 12.50 -2.63
CA LEU A 43 13.36 11.83 -2.13
C LEU A 43 14.24 11.35 -3.29
N ASN A 44 13.64 10.67 -4.26
CA ASN A 44 14.37 10.15 -5.42
C ASN A 44 15.06 11.27 -6.22
N ASP A 45 14.35 12.37 -6.49
CA ASP A 45 14.88 13.53 -7.19
C ASP A 45 16.04 14.18 -6.40
N PHE A 46 15.90 14.26 -5.07
CA PHE A 46 16.95 14.81 -4.21
C PHE A 46 18.23 13.96 -4.21
N PHE A 47 18.12 12.64 -4.10
CA PHE A 47 19.26 11.73 -3.99
C PHE A 47 19.86 11.33 -5.35
N SER A 48 19.12 11.46 -6.44
CA SER A 48 19.59 11.11 -7.79
C SER A 48 20.34 12.25 -8.49
N ASP A 49 20.31 13.46 -7.94
CA ASP A 49 20.99 14.63 -8.52
C ASP A 49 22.52 14.56 -8.35
N LYS A 50 23.19 13.96 -9.35
CA LYS A 50 24.65 13.82 -9.42
C LYS A 50 25.39 15.10 -9.81
N LYS A 51 24.68 16.16 -10.26
CA LYS A 51 25.27 17.40 -10.79
C LYS A 51 24.97 18.62 -9.91
N ARG A 52 24.56 18.39 -8.67
CA ARG A 52 24.17 19.45 -7.75
C ARG A 52 25.32 20.44 -7.47
N PRO A 53 25.07 21.76 -7.55
CA PRO A 53 26.02 22.78 -7.09
C PRO A 53 26.40 22.58 -5.62
N VAL A 54 27.67 22.83 -5.25
CA VAL A 54 28.25 22.53 -3.92
C VAL A 54 27.81 23.52 -2.83
N ASN A 55 26.53 23.90 -2.79
CA ASN A 55 25.98 24.68 -1.68
C ASN A 55 25.75 23.78 -0.47
N LYS A 56 26.80 23.58 0.33
CA LYS A 56 26.82 22.66 1.48
C LYS A 56 25.72 22.94 2.51
N LYS A 57 25.42 24.23 2.78
CA LYS A 57 24.37 24.62 3.74
C LYS A 57 22.99 24.21 3.27
N LYS A 58 22.68 24.46 1.98
CA LYS A 58 21.42 24.04 1.38
C LYS A 58 21.30 22.52 1.35
N ILE A 59 22.35 21.81 0.94
CA ILE A 59 22.39 20.34 0.92
C ILE A 59 22.10 19.76 2.30
N ALA A 60 22.72 20.29 3.36
CA ALA A 60 22.49 19.82 4.73
C ALA A 60 21.03 20.04 5.19
N SER A 61 20.45 21.21 4.88
CA SER A 61 19.06 21.52 5.19
C SER A 61 18.08 20.59 4.45
N ASP A 62 18.27 20.44 3.13
CA ASP A 62 17.42 19.60 2.29
C ASP A 62 17.56 18.11 2.67
N TYR A 63 18.77 17.67 3.03
CA TYR A 63 19.01 16.33 3.56
C TYR A 63 18.25 16.10 4.87
N TYR A 64 18.27 17.08 5.78
CA TYR A 64 17.51 16.98 7.02
C TYR A 64 16.01 16.84 6.74
N ALA A 65 15.45 17.66 5.85
CA ALA A 65 14.05 17.54 5.43
C ALA A 65 13.74 16.17 4.82
N CYS A 66 14.59 15.68 3.89
CA CYS A 66 14.44 14.37 3.27
C CYS A 66 14.50 13.24 4.31
N SER A 67 15.38 13.32 5.30
CA SER A 67 15.46 12.31 6.37
C SER A 67 14.18 12.25 7.20
N LYS A 68 13.53 13.39 7.49
CA LYS A 68 12.24 13.43 8.17
C LYS A 68 11.13 12.78 7.35
N ILE A 69 11.07 13.07 6.05
CA ILE A 69 10.11 12.46 5.13
C ILE A 69 10.32 10.94 5.08
N PHE A 70 11.57 10.49 4.95
CA PHE A 70 11.91 9.07 4.94
C PHE A 70 11.51 8.38 6.25
N SER A 71 11.81 8.97 7.41
CA SER A 71 11.42 8.39 8.71
C SER A 71 9.90 8.27 8.86
N ALA A 72 9.14 9.26 8.39
CA ALA A 72 7.68 9.22 8.40
C ALA A 72 7.15 8.09 7.50
N PHE A 73 7.66 8.01 6.26
CA PHE A 73 7.32 6.93 5.34
C PHE A 73 7.65 5.56 5.93
N GLN A 74 8.87 5.38 6.46
CA GLN A 74 9.31 4.11 7.03
C GLN A 74 8.41 3.68 8.19
N SER A 75 8.05 4.61 9.09
CA SER A 75 7.14 4.33 10.19
C SER A 75 5.76 3.90 9.69
N ASP A 76 5.18 4.63 8.73
CA ASP A 76 3.87 4.29 8.18
C ASP A 76 3.88 2.96 7.43
N PHE A 77 4.91 2.72 6.62
CA PHE A 77 5.07 1.50 5.85
C PHE A 77 5.17 0.26 6.75
N LEU A 78 5.98 0.34 7.81
CA LEU A 78 6.13 -0.76 8.78
C LEU A 78 4.82 -1.09 9.52
N GLN A 79 3.95 -0.10 9.72
CA GLN A 79 2.63 -0.33 10.34
C GLN A 79 1.58 -0.82 9.33
N THR A 80 1.74 -0.46 8.06
CA THR A 80 0.73 -0.72 7.01
C THR A 80 0.88 -2.11 6.39
N ILE A 81 2.11 -2.61 6.21
CA ILE A 81 2.37 -3.97 5.72
C ILE A 81 1.61 -5.06 6.50
N PRO A 82 1.74 -5.17 7.83
CA PRO A 82 1.06 -6.24 8.57
C PRO A 82 -0.46 -6.10 8.52
N LYS A 83 -0.98 -4.87 8.41
CA LYS A 83 -2.42 -4.64 8.23
C LYS A 83 -2.90 -5.18 6.88
N MET A 84 -2.16 -4.92 5.81
CA MET A 84 -2.46 -5.44 4.47
C MET A 84 -2.40 -6.96 4.43
N GLU A 85 -1.35 -7.55 5.00
CA GLU A 85 -1.19 -9.01 5.08
C GLU A 85 -2.38 -9.64 5.82
N ASN A 86 -2.75 -9.08 6.97
CA ASN A 86 -3.91 -9.55 7.73
C ASN A 86 -5.21 -9.44 6.92
N GLN A 87 -5.46 -8.31 6.26
CA GLN A 87 -6.67 -8.16 5.43
C GLN A 87 -6.73 -9.18 4.28
N ILE A 88 -5.59 -9.46 3.64
CA ILE A 88 -5.51 -10.48 2.59
C ILE A 88 -5.80 -11.87 3.16
N GLU A 89 -5.25 -12.21 4.33
CA GLU A 89 -5.49 -13.50 4.98
C GLU A 89 -6.96 -13.68 5.40
N GLU A 90 -7.60 -12.64 5.91
CA GLU A 90 -9.04 -12.69 6.21
C GLU A 90 -9.89 -12.93 4.96
N LEU A 91 -9.60 -12.22 3.86
CA LEU A 91 -10.27 -12.44 2.57
C LEU A 91 -10.04 -13.87 2.03
N ARG A 92 -8.86 -14.44 2.26
CA ARG A 92 -8.56 -15.83 1.88
C ARG A 92 -9.35 -16.84 2.70
N ARG A 93 -9.59 -16.57 3.99
CA ARG A 93 -10.33 -17.45 4.91
C ARG A 93 -11.84 -17.41 4.71
N LYS A 94 -12.37 -16.38 4.07
CA LYS A 94 -13.80 -16.21 3.87
C LYS A 94 -14.50 -17.39 3.19
N GLU A 95 -15.76 -17.55 3.55
CA GLU A 95 -16.64 -18.57 3.00
C GLU A 95 -16.83 -18.40 1.49
N LYS A 96 -17.18 -19.52 0.86
CA LYS A 96 -17.45 -19.60 -0.57
C LYS A 96 -18.97 -19.51 -0.77
N ILE A 97 -19.40 -18.88 -1.86
CA ILE A 97 -20.81 -18.83 -2.27
C ILE A 97 -21.16 -20.05 -3.10
#